data_AF-A0A8H9L7K4-F1
#
_entry.id   AF-A0A8H9L7K4-F1
#
_cell.length_a   1.000
_cell.length_b   1.000
_cell.length_c   1.000
_cell.angle_alpha   90.00
_cell.angle_beta   90.00
_cell.angle_gamma   90.00
#
_symmetry.space_group_name_H-M   'P 1'
#
loop_
_entity.id
_entity.type
_entity.pdbx_description
1 polymer ?
#
loop_
_entity_poly.entity_id
_entity_poly.type
_entity_poly.pdbx_seq_one_letter_code
_entity_poly.pdbx_strand_id
1 'polypeptide(L)'
;MSETQLMTEIEEVLGKFDAVLVENRCVAEYAQLRLHGGCYLSRAQSEEIAKDVAQALVKAGFEPYRLLRLDFGVWSTTLHKGKTDVAFSVEPLALDVGQKYAADQQAGYRSKLTLSLSATEK
;
A
#
# COMPACT_ATOMS: atom_id res chain seq x y z
N MET A 1 4.48 -8.53 -17.82
CA MET A 1 4.93 -8.76 -16.43
C MET A 1 3.81 -9.49 -15.73
N SER A 2 4.11 -10.52 -14.93
CA SER A 2 3.07 -11.17 -14.11
C SER A 2 2.77 -10.34 -12.86
N GLU A 3 1.59 -10.53 -12.26
CA GLU A 3 1.21 -9.86 -11.01
C GLU A 3 2.16 -10.21 -9.86
N THR A 4 2.70 -11.43 -9.84
CA THR A 4 3.76 -11.83 -8.88
C THR A 4 5.03 -10.99 -9.05
N GLN A 5 5.51 -10.81 -10.29
CA GLN A 5 6.69 -9.98 -10.56
C GLN A 5 6.46 -8.53 -10.17
N LEU A 6 5.25 -8.01 -10.44
CA LEU A 6 4.88 -6.65 -10.08
C LEU A 6 4.82 -6.45 -8.55
N MET A 7 4.28 -7.43 -7.81
CA MET A 7 4.30 -7.41 -6.34
C MET A 7 5.73 -7.43 -5.79
N THR A 8 6.64 -8.24 -6.35
CA THR A 8 8.05 -8.25 -5.93
C THR A 8 8.69 -6.88 -6.14
N GLU A 9 8.46 -6.24 -7.29
CA GLU A 9 8.97 -4.89 -7.56
C GLU A 9 8.39 -3.84 -6.58
N ILE A 10 7.10 -3.94 -6.25
CA ILE A 10 6.47 -3.06 -5.25
C ILE A 10 7.12 -3.27 -3.88
N GLU A 11 7.32 -4.51 -3.45
CA GLU A 11 7.99 -4.83 -2.18
C GLU A 11 9.44 -4.32 -2.14
N GLU A 12 10.17 -4.38 -3.26
CA GLU A 12 11.50 -3.77 -3.40
C GLU A 12 11.46 -2.23 -3.29
N VAL A 13 10.41 -1.58 -3.80
CA VAL A 13 10.19 -0.14 -3.60
C VAL A 13 9.90 0.17 -2.14
N LEU A 14 9.02 -0.61 -1.50
CA LEU A 14 8.66 -0.44 -0.10
C LEU A 14 9.86 -0.70 0.83
N GLY A 15 10.75 -1.63 0.47
CA GLY A 15 11.97 -1.96 1.20
C GLY A 15 12.99 -0.83 1.31
N LYS A 16 12.81 0.26 0.55
CA LYS A 16 13.65 1.46 0.63
C LYS A 16 13.24 2.42 1.74
N PHE A 17 12.09 2.20 2.37
CA PHE A 17 11.59 3.04 3.46
C PHE A 17 11.86 2.38 4.81
N ASP A 18 12.81 2.92 5.58
CA ASP A 18 13.12 2.43 6.94
C ASP A 18 11.91 2.45 7.89
N ALA A 19 10.94 3.32 7.61
CA ALA A 19 9.71 3.44 8.38
C ALA A 19 8.70 2.31 8.09
N VAL A 20 8.83 1.58 6.98
CA VAL A 20 7.89 0.56 6.54
C VAL A 20 8.35 -0.83 6.97
N LEU A 21 7.49 -1.55 7.67
CA LEU A 21 7.63 -2.99 7.84
C LEU A 21 7.17 -3.68 6.55
N VAL A 22 8.12 -4.15 5.75
CA VAL A 22 7.87 -4.92 4.52
C VAL A 22 7.62 -6.39 4.84
N GLU A 23 6.64 -6.62 5.72
CA GLU A 23 6.07 -7.93 6.00
C GLU A 23 4.59 -7.84 5.62
N ASN A 24 4.16 -8.60 4.61
CA ASN A 24 2.78 -8.56 4.15
C ASN A 24 1.85 -9.16 5.22
N ARG A 25 1.19 -8.30 5.99
CA ARG A 25 0.31 -8.66 7.10
C ARG A 25 -1.03 -9.25 6.65
N CYS A 26 -1.32 -9.21 5.35
CA CYS A 26 -2.58 -9.69 4.77
C CYS A 26 -2.38 -10.85 3.78
N VAL A 27 -1.21 -11.54 3.82
CA VAL A 27 -0.89 -12.59 2.85
C VAL A 27 -1.93 -13.71 2.82
N ALA A 28 -2.48 -14.08 3.98
CA ALA A 28 -3.47 -15.14 4.09
C ALA A 28 -4.82 -14.73 3.46
N GLU A 29 -5.27 -13.50 3.69
CA GLU A 29 -6.51 -12.95 3.14
C GLU A 29 -6.43 -12.85 1.61
N TYR A 30 -5.34 -12.31 1.07
CA TYR A 30 -5.14 -12.21 -0.38
C TYR A 30 -5.06 -13.59 -1.04
N ALA A 31 -4.39 -14.56 -0.40
CA ALA A 31 -4.35 -15.94 -0.89
C ALA A 31 -5.74 -16.60 -0.93
N GLN A 32 -6.56 -16.39 0.10
CA GLN A 32 -7.94 -16.91 0.14
C GLN A 32 -8.82 -16.33 -0.96
N LEU A 33 -8.70 -15.02 -1.21
CA LEU A 33 -9.49 -14.31 -2.21
C LEU A 33 -8.97 -14.50 -3.64
N ARG A 34 -7.82 -15.18 -3.82
CA ARG A 34 -7.11 -15.31 -5.10
C ARG A 34 -6.83 -13.94 -5.74
N LEU A 35 -6.49 -12.98 -4.90
CA LEU A 35 -6.11 -11.63 -5.29
C LEU A 35 -4.60 -11.44 -5.09
N HIS A 36 -4.04 -10.52 -5.86
CA HIS A 36 -2.66 -10.08 -5.68
C HIS A 36 -2.63 -8.74 -4.96
N GLY A 37 -1.82 -8.64 -3.91
CA GLY A 37 -1.73 -7.45 -3.09
C GLY A 37 -1.13 -7.72 -1.72
N GLY A 38 -1.21 -6.73 -0.85
CA GLY A 38 -0.70 -6.84 0.49
C GLY A 38 -1.11 -5.69 1.39
N CYS A 39 -0.81 -5.85 2.67
CA CYS A 39 -0.89 -4.75 3.62
C CYS A 39 0.38 -4.68 4.47
N TYR A 40 0.86 -3.46 4.69
CA TYR A 40 2.16 -3.15 5.28
C TYR A 40 1.97 -2.08 6.34
N LEU A 41 2.76 -2.13 7.40
CA LEU A 41 2.71 -1.14 8.48
C LEU A 41 3.82 -0.12 8.33
N SER A 42 3.54 1.14 8.66
CA SER A 42 4.55 2.20 8.70
C SER A 42 4.54 2.93 10.03
N ARG A 43 5.72 3.30 10.51
CA ARG A 43 5.93 4.20 11.67
C ARG A 43 5.73 5.68 11.31
N ALA A 44 5.76 6.02 10.03
CA ALA A 44 5.49 7.37 9.55
C ALA A 44 3.98 7.68 9.57
N GLN A 45 3.62 8.97 9.51
CA GLN A 45 2.21 9.38 9.43
C GLN A 45 1.61 9.01 8.07
N SER A 46 0.28 8.85 8.02
CA SER A 46 -0.41 8.41 6.80
C SER A 46 -0.17 9.31 5.60
N GLU A 47 -0.14 10.64 5.80
CA GLU A 47 0.14 11.60 4.73
C GLU A 47 1.57 11.48 4.18
N GLU A 48 2.55 11.39 5.08
CA GLU A 48 3.97 11.29 4.73
C GLU A 48 4.21 10.03 3.90
N ILE A 49 3.80 8.87 4.42
CA ILE A 49 4.04 7.62 3.70
C ILE A 49 3.23 7.51 2.41
N ALA A 50 2.02 8.08 2.34
CA ALA A 50 1.24 8.07 1.10
C ALA A 50 1.92 8.86 -0.01
N LYS A 51 2.45 10.05 0.30
CA LYS A 51 3.18 10.88 -0.68
C LYS A 51 4.48 10.21 -1.10
N ASP A 52 5.23 9.67 -0.14
CA ASP A 52 6.51 9.03 -0.37
C ASP A 52 6.38 7.76 -1.23
N VAL A 53 5.43 6.89 -0.89
CA VAL A 53 5.14 5.67 -1.66
C VAL A 53 4.63 6.01 -3.06
N ALA A 54 3.70 6.97 -3.20
CA ALA A 54 3.25 7.42 -4.52
C ALA A 54 4.43 7.90 -5.37
N GLN A 55 5.29 8.75 -4.81
CA GLN A 55 6.43 9.30 -5.53
C GLN A 55 7.45 8.22 -5.88
N ALA A 56 7.71 7.26 -5.00
CA ALA A 56 8.66 6.19 -5.25
C ALA A 56 8.16 5.19 -6.29
N LEU A 57 6.86 4.87 -6.31
CA LEU A 57 6.26 4.07 -7.37
C LEU A 57 6.33 4.82 -8.71
N VAL A 58 6.07 6.13 -8.75
CA VAL A 58 6.25 6.92 -9.97
C VAL A 58 7.71 6.90 -10.46
N LYS A 59 8.69 7.04 -9.56
CA LYS A 59 10.11 6.91 -9.88
C LYS A 59 10.49 5.51 -10.37
N ALA A 60 9.76 4.47 -9.96
CA ALA A 60 9.90 3.10 -10.43
C ALA A 60 9.15 2.81 -11.76
N GLY A 61 8.64 3.85 -12.42
CA GLY A 61 8.01 3.74 -13.74
C GLY A 61 6.54 3.31 -13.71
N PHE A 62 5.87 3.47 -12.57
CA PHE A 62 4.40 3.39 -12.51
C PHE A 62 3.82 4.74 -12.92
N GLU A 63 2.81 4.77 -13.78
CA GLU A 63 2.22 6.03 -14.21
C GLU A 63 0.94 6.33 -13.42
N PRO A 64 0.68 7.59 -13.03
CA PRO A 64 -0.54 7.95 -12.34
C PRO A 64 -1.78 7.78 -13.22
N TYR A 65 -2.71 6.92 -12.79
CA TYR A 65 -4.05 6.86 -13.38
C TYR A 65 -5.02 7.82 -12.68
N ARG A 66 -4.86 7.96 -11.36
CA ARG A 66 -5.56 8.96 -10.53
C ARG A 66 -4.56 9.79 -9.74
N LEU A 67 -5.00 10.97 -9.33
CA LEU A 67 -4.24 11.80 -8.39
C LEU A 67 -4.38 11.23 -6.97
N LEU A 68 -3.32 11.37 -6.19
CA LEU A 68 -3.36 11.06 -4.76
C LEU A 68 -4.36 11.99 -4.06
N ARG A 69 -5.37 11.40 -3.42
CA ARG A 69 -6.47 12.11 -2.78
C ARG A 69 -6.64 11.66 -1.34
N LEU A 70 -7.08 12.58 -0.48
CA LEU A 70 -7.50 12.30 0.88
C LEU A 70 -9.03 12.27 0.94
N ASP A 71 -9.60 11.13 1.31
CA ASP A 71 -11.04 10.95 1.55
C ASP A 71 -11.25 10.30 2.91
N PHE A 72 -12.09 10.90 3.76
CA PHE A 72 -12.48 10.32 5.06
C PHE A 72 -11.28 9.87 5.93
N GLY A 73 -10.16 10.60 5.88
CA GLY A 73 -8.95 10.27 6.65
C GLY A 73 -8.04 9.22 6.00
N VAL A 74 -8.38 8.73 4.81
CA VAL A 74 -7.60 7.74 4.05
C VAL A 74 -7.01 8.41 2.81
N TRP A 75 -5.70 8.31 2.66
CA TRP A 75 -5.03 8.70 1.42
C TRP A 75 -5.12 7.54 0.42
N SER A 76 -5.50 7.80 -0.83
CA SER A 76 -5.56 6.74 -1.84
C SER A 76 -5.30 7.24 -3.24
N THR A 77 -4.83 6.32 -4.09
CA THR A 77 -4.69 6.55 -5.54
C THR A 77 -4.69 5.24 -6.30
N THR A 78 -4.69 5.36 -7.63
CA THR A 78 -4.46 4.27 -8.56
C THR A 78 -3.35 4.67 -9.51
N LEU A 79 -2.34 3.82 -9.61
CA LEU A 79 -1.27 3.90 -10.61
C LEU A 79 -1.46 2.74 -11.59
N HIS A 80 -0.82 2.80 -12.76
CA HIS A 80 -0.76 1.65 -13.66
C HIS A 80 0.67 1.32 -14.03
N LYS A 81 0.90 0.06 -14.41
CA LYS A 81 2.16 -0.39 -15.02
C LYS A 81 1.87 -1.48 -16.05
N GLY A 82 2.01 -1.14 -17.32
CA GLY A 82 1.65 -2.05 -18.42
C GLY A 82 0.14 -2.28 -18.50
N LYS A 83 -0.33 -3.46 -18.11
CA LYS A 83 -1.75 -3.87 -18.17
C LYS A 83 -2.35 -4.12 -16.77
N THR A 84 -1.70 -3.60 -15.74
CA THR A 84 -2.07 -3.83 -14.36
C THR A 84 -2.25 -2.49 -13.67
N ASP A 85 -3.38 -2.34 -13.02
CA ASP A 85 -3.67 -1.25 -12.12
C ASP A 85 -3.20 -1.62 -10.71
N VAL A 86 -2.65 -0.62 -10.04
CA VAL A 86 -2.13 -0.69 -8.68
C VAL A 86 -2.90 0.32 -7.86
N ALA A 87 -3.95 -0.16 -7.18
CA ALA A 87 -4.67 0.67 -6.22
C ALA A 87 -3.98 0.56 -4.87
N PHE A 88 -3.69 1.69 -4.24
CA PHE A 88 -3.21 1.69 -2.86
C PHE A 88 -3.95 2.71 -2.01
N SER A 89 -4.04 2.41 -0.72
CA SER A 89 -4.56 3.28 0.30
C SER A 89 -3.68 3.28 1.53
N VAL A 90 -3.63 4.41 2.23
CA VAL A 90 -2.94 4.58 3.50
C VAL A 90 -3.90 5.17 4.50
N GLU A 91 -4.14 4.45 5.58
CA GLU A 91 -4.99 4.86 6.69
C GLU A 91 -4.18 4.97 7.98
N PRO A 92 -4.46 5.96 8.85
CA PRO A 92 -3.88 6.00 10.18
C PRO A 92 -4.45 4.87 11.05
N LEU A 93 -3.60 4.20 11.82
CA LEU A 93 -4.03 3.16 12.75
C LEU A 93 -4.91 3.71 13.88
N ALA A 94 -4.80 5.01 14.17
CA ALA A 94 -5.62 5.68 15.19
C ALA A 94 -7.12 5.74 14.84
N LEU A 95 -7.51 5.53 13.58
CA LEU A 95 -8.92 5.45 13.18
C LEU A 95 -9.54 4.07 13.43
N ASP A 96 -8.76 3.10 13.90
CA ASP A 96 -9.26 1.77 14.21
C ASP A 96 -10.07 1.76 15.52
N VAL A 97 -11.39 1.91 15.37
CA VAL A 97 -12.36 1.88 16.46
C VAL A 97 -12.42 0.49 17.12
N GLY A 98 -11.98 -0.57 16.44
CA GLY A 98 -12.05 -1.95 16.91
C GLY A 98 -10.85 -2.42 17.73
N GLN A 99 -9.83 -1.58 17.94
CA GLN A 99 -8.56 -1.93 18.60
C GLN A 99 -7.81 -3.11 17.96
N LYS A 100 -8.15 -3.51 16.73
CA LYS A 100 -7.48 -4.55 15.94
C LYS A 100 -5.97 -4.30 15.85
N TYR A 101 -5.55 -3.04 15.79
CA TYR A 101 -4.16 -2.61 15.65
C TYR A 101 -3.54 -2.09 16.96
N ALA A 102 -4.12 -2.37 18.13
CA ALA A 102 -3.61 -1.84 19.40
C ALA A 102 -2.15 -2.25 19.68
N ALA A 103 -1.79 -3.51 19.43
CA ALA A 103 -0.41 -4.00 19.59
C ALA A 103 0.56 -3.32 18.62
N ASP A 104 0.15 -3.12 17.36
CA ASP A 104 0.97 -2.44 16.36
C ASP A 104 1.19 -0.96 16.71
N GLN A 105 0.16 -0.29 17.25
CA GLN A 105 0.29 1.07 17.76
C GLN A 105 1.24 1.18 18.96
N GLN A 106 1.22 0.20 19.87
CA GLN A 106 2.18 0.10 20.99
C GLN A 106 3.60 -0.16 20.49
N ALA A 107 3.77 -0.91 19.39
CA ALA A 107 5.05 -1.13 18.72
C ALA A 107 5.54 0.09 17.91
N GLY A 108 4.79 1.19 17.92
CA GLY A 108 5.15 2.47 17.32
C GLY A 108 4.69 2.66 15.87
N TYR A 109 3.90 1.74 15.32
CA TYR A 109 3.30 1.93 14.00
C TYR A 109 2.17 2.96 14.06
N ARG A 110 2.01 3.73 12.97
CA ARG A 110 1.10 4.87 12.89
C ARG A 110 0.14 4.77 11.72
N SER A 111 0.51 4.10 10.64
CA SER A 111 -0.35 3.92 9.48
C SER A 111 -0.26 2.54 8.87
N LYS A 112 -1.31 2.13 8.16
CA LYS A 112 -1.36 0.92 7.34
C LYS A 112 -1.45 1.30 5.87
N LEU A 113 -0.51 0.81 5.07
CA LEU A 113 -0.58 0.80 3.62
C LEU A 113 -1.29 -0.48 3.18
N THR A 114 -2.29 -0.37 2.31
CA THR A 114 -2.92 -1.51 1.64
C THR A 114 -2.77 -1.33 0.15
N LEU A 115 -2.45 -2.39 -0.58
CA LEU A 115 -2.26 -2.36 -2.02
C LEU A 115 -2.90 -3.58 -2.67
N SER A 116 -3.55 -3.38 -3.80
CA SER A 116 -4.19 -4.44 -4.60
C SER A 116 -3.86 -4.26 -6.07
N LEU A 117 -3.65 -5.38 -6.76
CA LEU A 117 -3.46 -5.44 -8.20
C LEU A 117 -4.76 -5.88 -8.88
N SER A 118 -5.06 -5.27 -10.02
CA SER A 118 -6.14 -5.70 -10.91
C SER A 118 -5.72 -5.53 -12.37
N ALA A 119 -6.30 -6.32 -13.27
CA ALA A 119 -6.15 -6.07 -14.70
C ALA A 119 -6.73 -4.70 -15.05
N THR A 120 -6.03 -3.91 -15.86
CA THR A 120 -6.55 -2.63 -16.36
C THR A 120 -7.77 -2.92 -17.23
N GLU A 121 -8.93 -2.37 -16.85
CA GLU A 121 -10.14 -2.45 -17.67
C GLU A 121 -9.90 -1.63 -18.96
N LYS A 122 -10.07 -2.27 -20.11
CA LYS A 122 -9.94 -1.65 -21.44
C LYS A 122 -11.20 -0.91 -21.85
#